data_AF-A0A7V8VR24-F1
#
_entry.id   AF-A0A7V8VR24-F1
#
_cell.length_a   1.000
_cell.length_b   1.000
_cell.length_c   1.000
_cell.angle_alpha   90.00
_cell.angle_beta   90.00
_cell.angle_gamma   90.00
#
_symmetry.space_group_name_H-M   'P 1'
#
loop_
_entity.id
_entity.type
_entity.pdbx_description
1 polymer ?
#
loop_
_entity_poly.entity_id
_entity_poly.type
_entity_poly.pdbx_seq_one_letter_code
_entity_poly.pdbx_strand_id
1 'polypeptide(L)'
;DYLFVEAAIPFIAALIPKAPREHWELHSSVIAMLEKELGLFRERAEAAGVDFTDLYPSFANHAYIQFLLATAYRASYAEAFTVLYAAEKAYHDSWMVVKEGLDPDSPWWPFVENWAGDAFAGYVAHLEAELDKLAAQAGPAERATMADLFALTTRYEIAFWEMAATGEEWPGLPSAGRER
;
A
#
# COMPACT_ATOMS: atom_id res chain seq x y z
N ASP A 1 9.10 -0.95 1.85
CA ASP A 1 8.34 0.10 1.16
C ASP A 1 8.69 0.26 -0.31
N TYR A 2 9.92 0.67 -0.68
CA TYR A 2 10.30 0.86 -2.09
C TYR A 2 9.85 -0.26 -3.05
N LEU A 3 10.18 -1.52 -2.74
CA LEU A 3 9.79 -2.68 -3.56
C LEU A 3 8.27 -2.94 -3.58
N PHE A 4 7.56 -2.54 -2.53
CA PHE A 4 6.10 -2.65 -2.48
C PHE A 4 5.47 -1.62 -3.42
N VAL A 5 5.90 -0.36 -3.35
CA VAL A 5 5.44 0.72 -4.24
C VAL A 5 5.75 0.41 -5.70
N GLU A 6 6.92 -0.16 -5.99
CA GLU A 6 7.27 -0.63 -7.33
C GLU A 6 6.29 -1.68 -7.86
N ALA A 7 5.78 -2.57 -7.00
CA ALA A 7 4.75 -3.55 -7.33
C ALA A 7 3.31 -3.00 -7.28
N ALA A 8 3.07 -1.92 -6.55
CA ALA A 8 1.77 -1.26 -6.49
C ALA A 8 1.41 -0.60 -7.84
N ILE A 9 2.39 -0.05 -8.57
CA ILE A 9 2.19 0.52 -9.91
C ILE A 9 1.55 -0.50 -10.89
N PRO A 10 2.11 -1.70 -11.14
CA PRO A 10 1.50 -2.68 -12.01
C PRO A 10 0.18 -3.23 -11.46
N PHE A 11 0.00 -3.27 -10.13
CA PHE A 11 -1.31 -3.56 -9.52
C PHE A 11 -2.36 -2.54 -9.99
N ILE A 12 -2.14 -1.24 -9.79
CA ILE A 12 -3.07 -0.17 -10.22
C ILE A 12 -3.29 -0.20 -11.74
N ALA A 13 -2.22 -0.37 -12.52
CA ALA A 13 -2.33 -0.44 -13.98
C ALA A 13 -3.23 -1.60 -14.45
N ALA A 14 -3.17 -2.75 -13.77
CA ALA A 14 -3.99 -3.91 -14.08
C ALA A 14 -5.48 -3.74 -13.70
N LEU A 15 -5.82 -2.77 -12.83
CA LEU A 15 -7.21 -2.42 -12.54
C LEU A 15 -7.86 -1.63 -13.69
N ILE A 16 -7.09 -0.79 -14.42
CA ILE A 16 -7.63 0.14 -15.44
C ILE A 16 -8.49 -0.57 -16.51
N PRO A 17 -8.09 -1.70 -17.12
CA PRO A 17 -8.91 -2.38 -18.13
C PRO A 17 -10.24 -2.92 -17.61
N LYS A 18 -10.35 -3.13 -16.29
CA LYS A 18 -11.55 -3.63 -15.61
C LYS A 18 -12.39 -2.49 -15.01
N ALA A 19 -11.80 -1.31 -14.87
CA ALA A 19 -12.38 -0.16 -14.21
C ALA A 19 -13.45 0.53 -15.07
N PRO A 20 -14.52 1.07 -14.46
CA PRO A 20 -15.44 1.94 -15.17
C PRO A 20 -14.70 3.24 -15.57
N ARG A 21 -15.21 3.91 -16.62
CA ARG A 21 -14.48 5.00 -17.31
C ARG A 21 -14.13 6.17 -16.38
N GLU A 22 -15.00 6.45 -15.43
CA GLU A 22 -14.87 7.49 -14.41
C GLU A 22 -13.68 7.27 -13.47
N HIS A 23 -13.22 6.02 -13.30
CA HIS A 23 -12.09 5.70 -12.42
C HIS A 23 -10.73 5.70 -13.14
N TRP A 24 -10.70 5.88 -14.46
CA TRP A 24 -9.43 5.84 -15.20
C TRP A 24 -8.49 7.00 -14.83
N GLU A 25 -9.05 8.19 -14.61
CA GLU A 25 -8.26 9.36 -14.20
C GLU A 25 -7.69 9.17 -12.80
N LEU A 26 -8.50 8.66 -11.87
CA LEU A 26 -8.09 8.27 -10.52
C LEU A 26 -6.90 7.31 -10.56
N HIS A 27 -7.01 6.19 -11.28
CA HIS A 27 -5.92 5.20 -11.35
C HIS A 27 -4.66 5.75 -12.02
N SER A 28 -4.82 6.59 -13.05
CA SER A 28 -3.68 7.22 -13.74
C SER A 28 -2.95 8.20 -12.82
N SER A 29 -3.68 8.96 -11.99
CA SER A 29 -3.07 9.90 -11.05
C SER A 29 -2.36 9.17 -9.91
N VAL A 30 -2.90 8.05 -9.43
CA VAL A 30 -2.24 7.19 -8.43
C VAL A 30 -0.92 6.64 -8.96
N ILE A 31 -0.88 6.12 -10.20
CA ILE A 31 0.37 5.67 -10.83
C ILE A 31 1.41 6.80 -10.85
N ALA A 32 1.00 8.01 -11.25
CA ALA A 32 1.90 9.17 -11.28
C ALA A 32 2.37 9.60 -9.88
N MET A 33 1.55 9.40 -8.84
CA MET A 33 1.91 9.65 -7.46
C MET A 33 2.97 8.64 -6.97
N LEU A 34 2.73 7.35 -7.19
CA LEU A 34 3.65 6.28 -6.80
C LEU A 34 5.01 6.39 -7.51
N GLU A 35 5.03 6.79 -8.78
CA GLU A 35 6.29 7.07 -9.50
C GLU A 35 7.12 8.19 -8.85
N LYS A 36 6.45 9.26 -8.38
CA LYS A 36 7.14 10.34 -7.64
C LYS A 36 7.68 9.83 -6.31
N GLU A 37 6.91 8.99 -5.62
CA GLU A 37 7.31 8.38 -4.36
C GLU A 37 8.56 7.48 -4.50
N LEU A 38 8.64 6.69 -5.58
CA LEU A 38 9.85 5.93 -5.90
C LEU A 38 11.08 6.85 -6.09
N GLY A 39 10.89 8.02 -6.70
CA GLY A 39 11.93 9.05 -6.80
C GLY A 39 12.42 9.53 -5.43
N LEU A 40 11.49 9.82 -4.51
CA LEU A 40 11.80 10.25 -3.14
C LEU A 40 12.53 9.16 -2.35
N PHE A 41 12.17 7.90 -2.51
CA PHE A 41 12.89 6.79 -1.87
C PHE A 41 14.34 6.68 -2.35
N ARG A 42 14.59 6.84 -3.66
CA ARG A 42 15.95 6.81 -4.22
C ARG A 42 16.79 7.96 -3.69
N GLU A 43 16.25 9.18 -3.68
CA GLU A 43 16.95 10.36 -3.14
C GLU A 43 17.32 10.17 -1.66
N ARG A 44 16.36 9.70 -0.83
CA ARG A 44 16.61 9.45 0.58
C ARG A 44 17.61 8.31 0.82
N ALA A 45 17.56 7.26 0.02
CA ALA A 45 18.51 6.15 0.10
C ALA A 45 19.94 6.62 -0.22
N GLU A 46 20.11 7.39 -1.29
CA GLU A 46 21.39 8.00 -1.66
C GLU A 46 21.93 8.90 -0.54
N ALA A 47 21.08 9.77 0.02
CA ALA A 47 21.45 10.63 1.14
C ALA A 47 21.83 9.85 2.41
N ALA A 48 21.23 8.67 2.63
CA ALA A 48 21.54 7.78 3.74
C ALA A 48 22.70 6.81 3.46
N GLY A 49 23.28 6.82 2.25
CA GLY A 49 24.32 5.87 1.84
C GLY A 49 23.83 4.43 1.69
N VAL A 50 22.53 4.23 1.48
CA VAL A 50 21.91 2.92 1.27
C VAL A 50 21.99 2.55 -0.21
N ASP A 51 22.66 1.45 -0.52
CA ASP A 51 22.73 0.89 -1.86
C ASP A 51 21.42 0.16 -2.23
N PHE A 52 20.89 0.44 -3.42
CA PHE A 52 19.71 -0.23 -3.98
C PHE A 52 20.06 -1.42 -4.88
N THR A 53 21.35 -1.72 -5.04
CA THR A 53 21.81 -2.92 -5.75
C THR A 53 21.45 -4.16 -4.93
N ASP A 54 20.83 -5.16 -5.56
CA ASP A 54 20.42 -6.43 -4.94
C ASP A 54 19.37 -6.33 -3.82
N LEU A 55 18.40 -5.41 -3.95
CA LEU A 55 17.23 -5.38 -3.06
C LEU A 55 16.27 -6.54 -3.34
N TYR A 56 15.90 -7.27 -2.29
CA TYR A 56 14.88 -8.31 -2.33
C TYR A 56 13.80 -8.05 -1.28
N PRO A 57 12.52 -8.35 -1.56
CA PRO A 57 11.47 -8.20 -0.56
C PRO A 57 11.70 -9.20 0.58
N SER A 58 11.43 -8.79 1.81
CA SER A 58 11.26 -9.70 2.95
C SER A 58 10.09 -10.66 2.70
N PHE A 59 9.95 -11.68 3.54
CA PHE A 59 8.94 -12.72 3.35
C PHE A 59 7.51 -12.14 3.32
N ALA A 60 7.15 -11.30 4.29
CA ALA A 60 5.84 -10.66 4.36
C ALA A 60 5.60 -9.72 3.18
N ASN A 61 6.60 -8.89 2.81
CA ASN A 61 6.49 -7.99 1.66
C ASN A 61 6.30 -8.80 0.35
N HIS A 62 7.05 -9.87 0.16
CA HIS A 62 6.92 -10.75 -0.99
C HIS A 62 5.52 -11.34 -1.07
N ALA A 63 5.02 -11.90 0.04
CA ALA A 63 3.67 -12.47 0.10
C ALA A 63 2.60 -11.42 -0.21
N TYR A 64 2.75 -10.20 0.30
CA TYR A 64 1.83 -9.10 0.05
C TYR A 64 1.83 -8.68 -1.44
N ILE A 65 3.02 -8.55 -2.05
CA ILE A 65 3.16 -8.28 -3.49
C ILE A 65 2.47 -9.36 -4.33
N GLN A 66 2.67 -10.64 -4.00
CA GLN A 66 2.00 -11.74 -4.71
C GLN A 66 0.49 -11.68 -4.54
N PHE A 67 -0.01 -11.33 -3.35
CA PHE A 67 -1.44 -11.13 -3.09
C PHE A 67 -2.03 -9.99 -3.93
N LEU A 68 -1.35 -8.84 -4.00
CA LEU A 68 -1.79 -7.70 -4.82
C LEU A 68 -1.93 -8.11 -6.29
N LEU A 69 -0.86 -8.66 -6.87
CA LEU A 69 -0.86 -9.04 -8.28
C LEU A 69 -1.88 -10.15 -8.57
N ALA A 70 -1.96 -11.18 -7.73
CA ALA A 70 -2.95 -12.25 -7.89
C ALA A 70 -4.39 -11.70 -7.85
N THR A 71 -4.68 -10.77 -6.96
CA THR A 71 -5.98 -10.09 -6.88
C THR A 71 -6.25 -9.28 -8.14
N ALA A 72 -5.32 -8.44 -8.57
CA ALA A 72 -5.49 -7.62 -9.77
C ALA A 72 -5.79 -8.46 -11.02
N TYR A 73 -5.13 -9.61 -11.20
CA TYR A 73 -5.37 -10.47 -12.36
C TYR A 73 -6.65 -11.30 -12.26
N ARG A 74 -6.96 -11.85 -11.08
CA ARG A 74 -8.02 -12.87 -10.95
C ARG A 74 -9.37 -12.36 -10.45
N ALA A 75 -9.37 -11.26 -9.71
CA ALA A 75 -10.56 -10.73 -9.05
C ALA A 75 -11.38 -9.83 -9.97
N SER A 76 -12.62 -9.55 -9.56
CA SER A 76 -13.43 -8.49 -10.13
C SER A 76 -12.82 -7.11 -9.86
N TYR A 77 -13.30 -6.07 -10.55
CA TYR A 77 -12.87 -4.72 -10.27
C TYR A 77 -13.23 -4.28 -8.84
N ALA A 78 -14.44 -4.61 -8.36
CA ALA A 78 -14.87 -4.23 -7.01
C ALA A 78 -14.03 -4.90 -5.92
N GLU A 79 -13.70 -6.18 -6.10
CA GLU A 79 -12.80 -6.94 -5.24
C GLU A 79 -11.38 -6.35 -5.22
N ALA A 80 -10.80 -6.05 -6.37
CA ALA A 80 -9.47 -5.46 -6.45
C ALA A 80 -9.43 -4.02 -5.92
N PHE A 81 -10.47 -3.23 -6.16
CA PHE A 81 -10.62 -1.88 -5.60
C PHE A 81 -10.75 -1.91 -4.07
N THR A 82 -11.35 -2.97 -3.51
CA THR A 82 -11.39 -3.17 -2.06
C THR A 82 -9.99 -3.32 -1.48
N VAL A 83 -9.11 -4.06 -2.15
CA VAL A 83 -7.71 -4.22 -1.72
C VAL A 83 -6.95 -2.89 -1.79
N LEU A 84 -7.15 -2.10 -2.85
CA LEU A 84 -6.61 -0.74 -2.95
C LEU A 84 -7.06 0.13 -1.77
N TYR A 85 -8.38 0.25 -1.56
CA TYR A 85 -8.92 1.04 -0.46
C TYR A 85 -8.38 0.60 0.90
N ALA A 86 -8.36 -0.70 1.18
CA ALA A 86 -7.92 -1.23 2.46
C ALA A 86 -6.44 -0.91 2.76
N ALA A 87 -5.57 -0.95 1.74
CA ALA A 87 -4.16 -0.58 1.88
C ALA A 87 -3.99 0.92 2.20
N GLU A 88 -4.60 1.79 1.40
CA GLU A 88 -4.53 3.25 1.58
C GLU A 88 -5.14 3.69 2.92
N LYS A 89 -6.27 3.08 3.31
CA LYS A 89 -6.95 3.34 4.58
C LYS A 89 -6.09 2.91 5.77
N ALA A 90 -5.46 1.74 5.71
CA ALA A 90 -4.58 1.26 6.78
C ALA A 90 -3.37 2.18 6.97
N TYR A 91 -2.77 2.67 5.88
CA TYR A 91 -1.68 3.64 5.93
C TYR A 91 -2.12 4.95 6.58
N HIS A 92 -3.24 5.52 6.13
CA HIS A 92 -3.79 6.75 6.71
C HIS A 92 -4.07 6.61 8.21
N ASP A 93 -4.76 5.55 8.61
CA ASP A 93 -5.16 5.35 10.00
C ASP A 93 -3.94 5.12 10.92
N SER A 94 -2.92 4.43 10.41
CA SER A 94 -1.66 4.24 11.14
C SER A 94 -0.95 5.58 11.37
N TRP A 95 -0.85 6.42 10.34
CA TRP A 95 -0.21 7.74 10.48
C TRP A 95 -1.02 8.73 11.31
N MET A 96 -2.35 8.60 11.35
CA MET A 96 -3.19 9.37 12.27
C MET A 96 -2.88 9.02 13.73
N VAL A 97 -2.67 7.74 14.04
CA VAL A 97 -2.24 7.32 15.40
C VAL A 97 -0.83 7.87 15.72
N VAL A 98 0.11 7.79 14.77
CA VAL A 98 1.47 8.33 14.96
C VAL A 98 1.42 9.84 15.22
N LYS A 99 0.61 10.58 14.46
CA LYS A 99 0.43 12.04 14.59
C LYS A 99 0.04 12.48 15.99
N GLU A 100 -0.77 11.69 16.71
CA GLU A 100 -1.19 12.02 18.08
C GLU A 100 -0.04 11.97 19.10
N GLY A 101 0.98 11.15 18.83
CA GLY A 101 2.11 10.92 19.75
C GLY A 101 3.47 11.46 19.28
N LEU A 102 3.58 11.93 18.04
CA LEU A 102 4.84 12.40 17.47
C LEU A 102 5.10 13.88 17.80
N ASP A 103 6.32 14.19 18.22
CA ASP A 103 6.79 15.57 18.37
C ASP A 103 6.72 16.30 17.00
N PRO A 104 6.07 17.49 16.91
CA PRO A 104 6.06 18.30 15.69
C PRO A 104 7.45 18.64 15.14
N ASP A 105 8.48 18.69 15.97
CA ASP A 105 9.87 18.95 15.54
C ASP A 105 10.62 17.67 15.14
N SER A 106 9.94 16.51 15.12
CA SER A 106 10.53 15.23 14.74
C SER A 106 10.96 15.22 13.26
N PRO A 107 12.11 14.61 12.92
CA PRO A 107 12.52 14.41 11.53
C PRO A 107 11.53 13.54 10.72
N TRP A 108 10.61 12.83 11.40
CA TRP A 108 9.57 12.01 10.78
C TRP A 108 8.27 12.77 10.51
N TRP A 109 8.13 14.03 10.96
CA TRP A 109 6.93 14.83 10.74
C TRP A 109 6.53 14.99 9.25
N PRO A 110 7.45 15.08 8.28
CA PRO A 110 7.08 15.10 6.85
C PRO A 110 6.27 13.88 6.40
N PHE A 111 6.39 12.74 7.10
CA PHE A 111 5.58 11.57 6.83
C PHE A 111 4.15 11.75 7.36
N VAL A 112 3.99 12.32 8.55
CA VAL A 112 2.68 12.71 9.07
C VAL A 112 1.96 13.68 8.12
N GLU A 113 2.66 14.67 7.58
CA GLU A 113 2.08 15.61 6.61
C GLU A 113 1.61 14.91 5.32
N ASN A 114 2.35 13.88 4.89
CA ASN A 114 2.04 13.15 3.66
C ASN A 114 0.83 12.21 3.81
N TRP A 115 0.80 11.38 4.87
CA TRP A 115 -0.21 10.31 5.00
C TRP A 115 -1.31 10.61 6.04
N ALA A 116 -1.16 11.63 6.88
CA ALA A 116 -2.17 12.10 7.84
C ALA A 116 -2.53 13.59 7.66
N GLY A 117 -2.21 14.13 6.47
CA GLY A 117 -2.63 15.44 6.00
C GLY A 117 -3.96 15.40 5.24
N ASP A 118 -4.59 16.57 5.11
CA ASP A 118 -5.96 16.70 4.54
C ASP A 118 -6.08 16.19 3.10
N ALA A 119 -5.02 16.31 2.30
CA ALA A 119 -5.02 15.83 0.92
C ALA A 119 -5.16 14.30 0.84
N PHE A 120 -4.38 13.56 1.64
CA PHE A 120 -4.45 12.10 1.67
C PHE A 120 -5.73 11.61 2.35
N ALA A 121 -6.17 12.28 3.41
CA ALA A 121 -7.48 12.01 4.03
C ALA A 121 -8.64 12.16 3.02
N GLY A 122 -8.61 13.23 2.21
CA GLY A 122 -9.60 13.44 1.15
C GLY A 122 -9.55 12.37 0.05
N TYR A 123 -8.36 11.91 -0.32
CA TYR A 123 -8.18 10.80 -1.26
C TYR A 123 -8.76 9.49 -0.71
N VAL A 124 -8.44 9.11 0.53
CA VAL A 124 -8.99 7.91 1.19
C VAL A 124 -10.51 7.98 1.32
N ALA A 125 -11.06 9.14 1.68
CA ALA A 125 -12.51 9.34 1.73
C ALA A 125 -13.18 9.23 0.36
N HIS A 126 -12.51 9.68 -0.71
CA HIS A 126 -13.00 9.48 -2.07
C HIS A 126 -13.03 7.99 -2.45
N LEU A 127 -11.96 7.24 -2.14
CA LEU A 127 -11.95 5.78 -2.36
C LEU A 127 -13.05 5.07 -1.59
N GLU A 128 -13.29 5.45 -0.33
CA GLU A 128 -14.38 4.90 0.49
C GLU A 128 -15.75 5.08 -0.20
N ALA A 129 -16.03 6.30 -0.67
CA ALA A 129 -17.29 6.60 -1.35
C ALA A 129 -17.46 5.82 -2.67
N GLU A 130 -16.39 5.58 -3.42
CA GLU A 130 -16.45 4.74 -4.62
C GLU A 130 -16.59 3.25 -4.29
N LEU A 131 -15.94 2.78 -3.21
CA LEU A 131 -16.09 1.40 -2.73
C LEU A 131 -17.54 1.13 -2.29
N ASP A 132 -18.19 2.07 -1.59
CA ASP A 132 -19.59 1.96 -1.19
C ASP A 132 -20.52 1.79 -2.40
N LYS A 133 -20.29 2.56 -3.48
CA LYS A 133 -21.06 2.44 -4.73
C LYS A 133 -20.85 1.08 -5.40
N LEU A 134 -19.60 0.58 -5.41
CA LEU A 134 -19.28 -0.74 -5.96
C LEU A 134 -19.95 -1.85 -5.14
N ALA A 135 -19.89 -1.76 -3.81
CA ALA A 135 -20.52 -2.72 -2.90
C ALA A 135 -22.06 -2.73 -3.03
N ALA A 136 -22.69 -1.57 -3.25
CA ALA A 136 -24.12 -1.46 -3.48
C ALA A 136 -24.57 -2.15 -4.78
N GLN A 137 -23.71 -2.18 -5.80
CA GLN A 137 -23.96 -2.83 -7.09
C GLN A 137 -23.60 -4.32 -7.09
N ALA A 138 -22.67 -4.74 -6.23
CA ALA A 138 -22.19 -6.11 -6.13
C ALA A 138 -23.29 -7.12 -5.73
N GLY A 139 -23.12 -8.38 -6.09
CA GLY A 139 -23.97 -9.47 -5.60
C GLY A 139 -23.63 -9.82 -4.12
N PRO A 140 -24.49 -10.58 -3.41
CA PRO A 140 -24.20 -11.02 -2.04
C PRO A 140 -22.88 -11.79 -1.90
N ALA A 141 -22.55 -12.65 -2.88
CA ALA A 141 -21.32 -13.43 -2.86
C ALA A 141 -20.07 -12.54 -3.07
N GLU A 142 -20.11 -11.62 -4.03
CA GLU A 142 -19.01 -10.69 -4.29
C GLU A 142 -18.79 -9.75 -3.09
N ARG A 143 -19.85 -9.23 -2.47
CA ARG A 143 -19.73 -8.46 -1.22
C ARG A 143 -19.06 -9.23 -0.09
N ALA A 144 -19.35 -10.53 0.04
CA ALA A 144 -18.68 -11.37 1.03
C ALA A 144 -17.18 -11.49 0.71
N THR A 145 -16.81 -11.70 -0.56
CA THR A 145 -15.41 -11.70 -1.00
C THR A 145 -14.74 -10.35 -0.74
N MET A 146 -15.41 -9.22 -1.00
CA MET A 146 -14.89 -7.88 -0.70
C MET A 146 -14.58 -7.74 0.80
N ALA A 147 -15.48 -8.17 1.68
CA ALA A 147 -15.25 -8.13 3.13
C ALA A 147 -14.05 -9.02 3.55
N ASP A 148 -13.94 -10.22 2.96
CA ASP A 148 -12.80 -11.11 3.22
C ASP A 148 -11.47 -10.53 2.73
N LEU A 149 -11.47 -9.89 1.56
CA LEU A 149 -10.31 -9.21 0.99
C LEU A 149 -9.90 -8.00 1.84
N PHE A 150 -10.86 -7.19 2.29
CA PHE A 150 -10.59 -6.08 3.21
C PHE A 150 -9.87 -6.59 4.47
N ALA A 151 -10.43 -7.61 5.12
CA ALA A 151 -9.85 -8.18 6.34
C ALA A 151 -8.48 -8.83 6.09
N LEU A 152 -8.27 -9.45 4.93
CA LEU A 152 -6.99 -10.04 4.55
C LEU A 152 -5.93 -8.96 4.27
N THR A 153 -6.29 -7.89 3.56
CA THR A 153 -5.39 -6.75 3.33
C THR A 153 -4.97 -6.12 4.65
N THR A 154 -5.89 -5.93 5.62
CA THR A 154 -5.52 -5.43 6.96
C THR A 154 -4.51 -6.33 7.67
N ARG A 155 -4.59 -7.66 7.51
CA ARG A 155 -3.60 -8.58 8.08
C ARG A 155 -2.24 -8.45 7.39
N TYR A 156 -2.22 -8.25 6.07
CA TYR A 156 -0.98 -7.96 5.34
C TYR A 156 -0.36 -6.63 5.78
N GLU A 157 -1.16 -5.59 6.00
CA GLU A 157 -0.69 -4.31 6.53
C GLU A 157 -0.07 -4.48 7.93
N ILE A 158 -0.72 -5.21 8.84
CA ILE A 158 -0.13 -5.54 10.15
C ILE A 158 1.22 -6.26 9.98
N ALA A 159 1.28 -7.26 9.10
CA ALA A 159 2.53 -7.99 8.83
C ALA A 159 3.60 -7.09 8.19
N PHE A 160 3.20 -6.11 7.37
CA PHE A 160 4.08 -5.13 6.73
C PHE A 160 4.72 -4.18 7.75
N TRP A 161 3.97 -3.76 8.77
CA TRP A 161 4.53 -3.00 9.88
C TRP A 161 5.43 -3.87 10.78
N GLU A 162 4.99 -5.09 11.10
CA GLU A 162 5.74 -6.03 11.94
C GLU A 162 7.09 -6.40 11.31
N MET A 163 7.14 -6.64 10.00
CA MET A 163 8.40 -6.96 9.31
C MET A 163 9.42 -5.84 9.42
N ALA A 164 8.97 -4.57 9.41
CA ALA A 164 9.84 -3.41 9.55
C ALA A 164 10.33 -3.26 11.00
N ALA A 165 9.44 -3.47 11.97
CA ALA A 165 9.76 -3.35 13.40
C ALA A 165 10.72 -4.45 13.89
N THR A 166 10.56 -5.68 13.39
CA THR A 166 11.37 -6.84 13.77
C THR A 166 12.58 -7.07 12.87
N GLY A 167 12.60 -6.42 11.71
CA GLY A 167 13.58 -6.63 10.67
C GLY A 167 13.53 -8.08 10.15
N GLU A 168 12.35 -8.52 9.74
CA GLU A 168 12.04 -9.85 9.23
C GLU A 168 12.98 -10.27 8.09
N GLU A 169 13.35 -11.54 8.09
CA GLU A 169 14.13 -12.18 7.04
C GLU A 169 13.39 -13.42 6.51
N TRP A 170 13.90 -13.98 5.41
CA TRP A 170 13.36 -15.21 4.85
C TRP A 170 13.57 -16.40 5.82
N PRO A 171 12.50 -17.17 6.12
CA PRO A 171 12.61 -18.32 7.00
C PRO A 171 13.62 -19.35 6.49
N GLY A 172 14.53 -19.79 7.37
CA GLY A 172 15.50 -20.85 7.05
C GLY A 172 16.70 -20.39 6.21
N LEU A 173 16.79 -19.11 5.86
CA LEU A 173 18.03 -18.54 5.32
C LEU A 173 18.93 -18.03 6.45
N PRO A 174 20.27 -18.09 6.28
CA PRO A 174 21.18 -17.42 7.19
C PRO A 174 20.87 -15.93 7.22
N SER A 175 20.83 -15.34 8.42
CA SER A 175 20.70 -13.89 8.54
C SER A 175 21.82 -13.21 7.78
N ALA A 176 21.46 -12.33 6.84
CA ALA A 176 22.41 -11.42 6.22
C ALA A 176 22.97 -10.57 7.37
N GLY A 177 24.22 -10.83 7.75
CA GLY A 177 24.80 -10.38 9.01
C GLY A 177 24.50 -8.92 9.31
N ARG A 178 23.67 -8.68 10.34
CA ARG A 178 23.57 -7.38 10.99
C ARG A 178 24.77 -7.25 11.93
N GLU A 179 25.92 -6.85 11.39
CA GLU A 179 26.93 -6.22 12.24
C GLU A 179 26.30 -4.95 12.82
N ARG A 180 26.11 -4.95 14.14
CA ARG A 180 25.58 -3.82 14.91
C ARG A 180 26.70 -2.83 15.22
#